data_AF-A0AAJ1Q8M0-F1
#
_entry.id   AF-A0AAJ1Q8M0-F1
#
_cell.length_a   1.000
_cell.length_b   1.000
_cell.length_c   1.000
_cell.angle_alpha   90.00
_cell.angle_beta   90.00
_cell.angle_gamma   90.00
#
_symmetry.space_group_name_H-M   'P 1'
#
loop_
_entity.id
_entity.type
_entity.pdbx_description
1 polymer ?
#
loop_
_entity_poly.entity_id
_entity_poly.type
_entity_poly.pdbx_seq_one_letter_code
_entity_poly.pdbx_strand_id
1 'polypeptide(L)'
;MSTAASVFEVNAISNATQELSQIKNSSYDTCNDGLNQARQLLEETQTEEQTSRTMLDIANGVEMAKHAIVVELEVRLAAALADLAAVTPDPIAMATVGARIADIESQLVLARQEYEEAVRHREALERRYEMAVKAMNLAQERHDTLLMYFETGKKSIEVTVDKGCARLNFAYQDLQKYVSRIAPDVRNNLDKWFNDKPKENTPVRPNEIRDKLDVDENVVDTILEYLYATDMGFRANVDSYCNEMKIGNEVGAELKIKKQMVGRLCEEIVIRAFKPISTQISTQMKESLPNGRYTKVDLIVYGLTNPLVLGRGVGMGAREGGSLAVEVKSGHSSYLYQQLSHMQDQAFGHKSCDASCVICTRDIHDLSLEKENELREKLREAGSPMIGMLPRKDDLDNRCINFVKGKLKDV
;
A
#
# COMPACT_ATOMS: atom_id res chain seq x y z
N MET A 1 -10.85 -8.88 -2.15
CA MET A 1 -11.05 -10.27 -2.61
C MET A 1 -9.71 -10.97 -2.46
N SER A 2 -9.63 -12.02 -1.63
CA SER A 2 -8.37 -12.72 -1.35
C SER A 2 -8.00 -13.59 -2.55
N THR A 3 -7.01 -13.14 -3.31
CA THR A 3 -6.35 -13.99 -4.32
C THR A 3 -5.64 -15.10 -3.58
N ALA A 4 -6.10 -16.34 -3.79
CA ALA A 4 -5.46 -17.53 -3.25
C ALA A 4 -4.04 -17.64 -3.82
N ALA A 5 -3.05 -17.61 -2.92
CA ALA A 5 -1.65 -17.59 -3.31
C ALA A 5 -1.15 -18.98 -3.71
N SER A 6 -1.17 -19.26 -5.01
CA SER A 6 -0.53 -20.45 -5.60
C SER A 6 0.98 -20.25 -5.73
N VAL A 7 1.75 -21.34 -5.63
CA VAL A 7 3.22 -21.39 -5.81
C VAL A 7 3.68 -20.76 -7.13
N PHE A 8 2.76 -20.59 -8.07
CA PHE A 8 2.98 -20.00 -9.38
C PHE A 8 2.05 -18.80 -9.60
N GLU A 9 2.11 -17.78 -8.74
CA GLU A 9 1.37 -16.50 -8.90
C GLU A 9 1.83 -15.66 -10.12
N VAL A 10 2.05 -16.29 -11.26
CA VAL A 10 2.22 -15.68 -12.59
C VAL A 10 1.12 -14.64 -12.85
N ASN A 11 -0.10 -14.93 -12.40
CA ASN A 11 -1.23 -14.01 -12.50
C ASN A 11 -1.10 -12.79 -11.56
N ALA A 12 -0.47 -12.90 -10.38
CA ALA A 12 -0.28 -11.74 -9.51
C ALA A 12 0.71 -10.74 -10.12
N ILE A 13 1.76 -11.22 -10.79
CA ILE A 13 2.70 -10.35 -11.51
C ILE A 13 2.00 -9.64 -12.67
N SER A 14 1.16 -10.37 -13.42
CA SER A 14 0.36 -9.77 -14.51
C SER A 14 -0.65 -8.75 -13.99
N ASN A 15 -1.36 -9.06 -12.90
CA ASN A 15 -2.31 -8.16 -12.26
C ASN A 15 -1.61 -6.90 -11.74
N ALA A 16 -0.44 -7.02 -11.12
CA ALA A 16 0.34 -5.87 -10.65
C ALA A 16 0.72 -4.91 -11.80
N THR A 17 1.10 -5.44 -12.96
CA THR A 17 1.36 -4.63 -14.17
C THR A 17 0.11 -3.89 -14.64
N GLN A 18 -1.06 -4.55 -14.59
CA GLN A 18 -2.35 -3.92 -14.94
C GLN A 18 -2.73 -2.83 -13.93
N GLU A 19 -2.60 -3.10 -12.63
CA GLU A 19 -2.88 -2.14 -11.55
C GLU A 19 -1.99 -0.90 -11.67
N LEU A 20 -0.68 -1.05 -11.92
CA LEU A 20 0.22 0.08 -12.15
C LEU A 20 -0.19 0.93 -13.36
N SER A 21 -0.64 0.27 -14.43
CA SER A 21 -1.11 0.96 -15.64
C SER A 21 -2.42 1.72 -15.37
N GLN A 22 -3.34 1.14 -14.59
CA GLN A 22 -4.56 1.82 -14.16
C GLN A 22 -4.25 3.02 -13.27
N ILE A 23 -3.35 2.89 -12.30
CA ILE A 23 -2.91 3.99 -11.43
C ILE A 23 -2.31 5.14 -12.26
N LYS A 24 -1.49 4.81 -13.28
CA LYS A 24 -0.94 5.82 -14.21
C LYS A 24 -2.07 6.61 -14.88
N ASN A 25 -3.01 5.90 -15.50
CA ASN A 25 -4.10 6.54 -16.24
C ASN A 25 -5.00 7.39 -15.34
N SER A 26 -5.42 6.85 -14.19
CA SER A 26 -6.23 7.61 -13.22
C SER A 26 -5.53 8.87 -12.72
N SER A 27 -4.20 8.81 -12.53
CA SER A 27 -3.40 9.98 -12.15
C SER A 27 -3.37 11.03 -13.26
N TYR A 28 -3.26 10.59 -14.52
CA TYR A 28 -3.26 11.48 -15.68
C TYR A 28 -4.60 12.20 -15.83
N ASP A 29 -5.70 11.46 -15.69
CA ASP A 29 -7.06 12.02 -15.74
C ASP A 29 -7.25 13.06 -14.65
N THR A 30 -6.86 12.76 -13.40
CA THR A 30 -6.93 13.70 -12.28
C THR A 30 -6.13 14.99 -12.54
N CYS A 31 -4.92 14.86 -13.09
CA CYS A 31 -4.11 16.03 -13.46
C CYS A 31 -4.76 16.85 -14.58
N ASN A 32 -5.33 16.19 -15.60
CA ASN A 32 -6.00 16.87 -16.71
C ASN A 32 -7.26 17.61 -16.23
N ASP A 33 -8.06 17.00 -15.36
CA ASP A 33 -9.23 17.62 -14.76
C ASP A 33 -8.85 18.88 -13.96
N GLY A 34 -7.78 18.81 -13.16
CA GLY A 34 -7.24 19.95 -12.43
C GLY A 34 -6.78 21.08 -13.35
N LEU A 35 -6.14 20.77 -14.49
CA LEU A 35 -5.75 21.78 -15.49
C LEU A 35 -6.95 22.40 -16.18
N ASN A 36 -7.96 21.60 -16.50
CA ASN A 36 -9.18 22.11 -17.14
C ASN A 36 -9.91 23.08 -16.22
N GLN A 37 -10.00 22.78 -14.92
CA GLN A 37 -10.58 23.70 -13.93
C GLN A 37 -9.78 25.00 -13.81
N ALA A 38 -8.44 24.92 -13.76
CA ALA A 38 -7.59 26.10 -13.70
C ALA A 38 -7.71 26.96 -14.98
N ARG A 39 -7.79 26.33 -16.15
CA ARG A 39 -8.00 27.00 -17.43
C ARG A 39 -9.36 27.71 -17.48
N GLN A 40 -10.42 27.03 -17.05
CA GLN A 40 -11.75 27.64 -17.01
C GLN A 40 -11.76 28.88 -16.12
N LEU A 41 -11.16 28.82 -14.92
CA LEU A 41 -11.06 29.97 -14.02
C LEU A 41 -10.28 31.13 -14.66
N LEU A 42 -9.19 30.83 -15.38
CA LEU A 42 -8.44 31.83 -16.12
C LEU A 42 -9.30 32.51 -17.20
N GLU A 43 -10.04 31.74 -17.99
CA GLU A 43 -10.95 32.28 -19.01
C GLU A 43 -12.07 33.16 -18.41
N GLU A 44 -12.63 32.75 -17.26
CA GLU A 44 -13.63 33.54 -16.52
C GLU A 44 -13.05 34.88 -16.04
N THR A 45 -11.84 34.87 -15.46
CA THR A 45 -11.18 36.10 -14.99
C THR A 45 -10.74 37.03 -16.12
N GLN A 46 -10.31 36.49 -17.27
CA GLN A 46 -10.02 37.28 -18.47
C GLN A 46 -11.29 37.95 -19.01
N THR A 47 -12.42 37.23 -19.00
CA THR A 47 -13.71 37.78 -19.43
C THR A 47 -14.17 38.92 -18.51
N GLU A 48 -14.01 38.77 -17.19
CA GLU A 48 -14.35 39.82 -16.21
C GLU A 48 -13.43 41.05 -16.33
N GLU A 49 -12.14 40.86 -16.59
CA GLU A 49 -11.20 41.96 -16.85
C GLU A 49 -11.62 42.77 -18.08
N GLN A 50 -11.89 42.08 -19.20
CA GLN A 50 -12.33 42.72 -20.45
C GLN A 50 -13.67 43.44 -20.28
N THR A 51 -14.59 42.86 -19.51
CA THR A 51 -15.90 43.46 -19.19
C THR A 51 -15.72 44.72 -18.34
N SER A 52 -14.92 44.64 -17.28
CA SER A 52 -14.65 45.76 -16.38
C SER A 52 -13.95 46.91 -17.09
N ARG A 53 -13.01 46.60 -18.00
CA ARG A 53 -12.34 47.58 -18.86
C ARG A 53 -13.32 48.33 -19.74
N THR A 54 -14.21 47.59 -20.41
CA THR A 54 -15.23 48.17 -21.29
C THR A 54 -16.18 49.10 -20.51
N MET A 55 -16.60 48.69 -19.31
CA MET A 55 -17.44 49.53 -18.44
C MET A 55 -16.72 50.82 -18.02
N LEU A 56 -15.43 50.73 -17.65
CA LEU A 56 -14.63 51.89 -17.28
C LEU A 56 -14.46 52.86 -18.47
N ASP A 57 -14.20 52.35 -19.67
CA ASP A 57 -14.07 53.16 -20.88
C ASP A 57 -15.38 53.92 -21.20
N ILE A 58 -16.53 53.28 -21.02
CA ILE A 58 -17.84 53.93 -21.17
C ILE A 58 -18.02 55.02 -20.10
N ALA A 59 -17.70 54.72 -18.84
CA ALA A 59 -17.84 55.69 -17.75
C ALA A 59 -16.91 56.90 -17.90
N ASN A 60 -15.70 56.70 -18.41
CA ASN A 60 -14.79 57.79 -18.81
C ASN A 60 -15.46 58.71 -19.84
N GLY A 61 -16.09 58.14 -20.87
CA GLY A 61 -16.83 58.91 -21.87
C GLY A 61 -18.01 59.69 -21.29
N VAL A 62 -18.76 59.08 -20.36
CA VAL A 62 -19.88 59.74 -19.67
C VAL A 62 -19.39 60.89 -18.79
N GLU A 63 -18.35 60.68 -17.98
CA GLU A 63 -17.74 61.74 -17.16
C GLU A 63 -17.31 62.92 -18.02
N MET A 64 -16.57 62.66 -19.11
CA MET A 64 -16.12 63.69 -20.05
C MET A 64 -17.29 64.48 -20.65
N ALA A 65 -18.38 63.80 -21.03
CA ALA A 65 -19.58 64.45 -21.57
C ALA A 65 -20.28 65.33 -20.53
N LYS A 66 -20.42 64.85 -19.28
CA LYS A 66 -21.01 65.62 -18.18
C LYS A 66 -20.16 66.83 -17.81
N HIS A 67 -18.84 66.67 -17.76
CA HIS A 67 -17.91 67.77 -17.52
C HIS A 67 -18.02 68.85 -18.62
N ALA A 68 -18.12 68.45 -19.89
CA ALA A 68 -18.28 69.39 -21.00
C ALA A 68 -19.55 70.25 -20.88
N ILE A 69 -20.67 69.66 -20.39
CA ILE A 69 -21.92 70.41 -20.13
C ILE A 69 -21.72 71.43 -19.01
N VAL A 70 -21.04 71.06 -17.92
CA VAL A 70 -20.73 71.98 -16.82
C VAL A 70 -19.91 73.16 -17.34
N VAL A 71 -18.86 72.90 -18.12
CA VAL A 71 -18.01 73.95 -18.73
C VAL A 71 -18.82 74.84 -19.67
N GLU A 72 -19.70 74.29 -20.50
CA GLU A 72 -20.57 75.07 -21.39
C GLU A 72 -21.48 76.03 -20.59
N LEU A 73 -22.12 75.52 -19.52
CA LEU A 73 -23.00 76.32 -18.68
C LEU A 73 -22.24 77.40 -17.90
N GLU A 74 -21.02 77.12 -17.44
CA GLU A 74 -20.14 78.11 -16.80
C GLU A 74 -19.76 79.24 -17.76
N VAL A 75 -19.44 78.91 -19.01
CA VAL A 75 -19.18 79.92 -20.05
C VAL A 75 -20.43 80.74 -20.34
N ARG A 76 -21.61 80.11 -20.45
CA ARG A 76 -22.90 80.81 -20.65
C ARG A 76 -23.25 81.73 -19.49
N LEU A 77 -23.00 81.31 -18.25
CA LEU A 77 -23.19 82.12 -17.06
C LEU A 77 -22.27 83.35 -17.07
N ALA A 78 -20.98 83.15 -17.36
CA ALA A 78 -20.02 84.24 -17.46
C ALA A 78 -20.44 85.29 -18.52
N ALA A 79 -20.93 84.84 -19.67
CA ALA A 79 -21.46 85.74 -20.70
C ALA A 79 -22.71 86.51 -20.23
N ALA A 80 -23.67 85.84 -19.57
CA ALA A 80 -24.88 86.49 -19.05
C ALA A 80 -24.58 87.52 -17.94
N LEU A 81 -23.57 87.25 -17.09
CA LEU A 81 -23.08 88.21 -16.09
C LEU A 81 -22.42 89.43 -16.73
N ALA A 82 -21.69 89.25 -17.83
CA ALA A 82 -21.13 90.36 -18.60
C ALA A 82 -22.24 91.21 -19.26
N ASP A 83 -23.28 90.58 -19.81
CA ASP A 83 -24.45 91.26 -20.36
C ASP A 83 -25.15 92.12 -19.28
N LEU A 84 -25.32 91.58 -18.06
CA LEU A 84 -25.93 92.32 -16.94
C LEU A 84 -25.13 93.58 -16.58
N ALA A 85 -23.80 93.50 -16.63
CA ALA A 85 -22.92 94.63 -16.36
C ALA A 85 -22.97 95.73 -17.45
N ALA A 86 -23.41 95.38 -18.66
CA ALA A 86 -23.51 96.29 -19.81
C ALA A 86 -24.91 96.89 -20.02
N VAL A 87 -25.95 96.38 -19.35
CA VAL A 87 -27.33 96.85 -19.48
C VAL A 87 -27.53 98.23 -18.83
N THR A 88 -28.20 99.15 -19.54
CA THR A 88 -28.64 100.45 -18.99
C THR A 88 -29.63 100.25 -17.84
N PRO A 89 -29.72 101.15 -16.85
CA PRO A 89 -30.56 100.99 -15.65
C PRO A 89 -32.07 101.14 -15.93
N ASP A 90 -32.58 100.33 -16.86
CA ASP A 90 -33.98 100.07 -17.12
C ASP A 90 -34.40 98.81 -16.33
N PRO A 91 -35.38 98.91 -15.41
CA PRO A 91 -35.79 97.80 -14.56
C PRO A 91 -36.23 96.54 -15.31
N ILE A 92 -36.80 96.68 -16.51
CA ILE A 92 -37.34 95.56 -17.29
C ILE A 92 -36.19 94.78 -17.96
N ALA A 93 -35.23 95.50 -18.57
CA ALA A 93 -34.04 94.90 -19.16
C ALA A 93 -33.18 94.17 -18.12
N MET A 94 -32.97 94.77 -16.94
CA MET A 94 -32.22 94.14 -15.84
C MET A 94 -32.92 92.87 -15.32
N ALA A 95 -34.25 92.90 -15.17
CA ALA A 95 -35.01 91.74 -14.73
C ALA A 95 -34.95 90.57 -15.74
N THR A 96 -34.91 90.87 -17.04
CA THR A 96 -34.82 89.86 -18.10
C THR A 96 -33.48 89.13 -18.09
N VAL A 97 -32.37 89.87 -17.95
CA VAL A 97 -31.03 89.26 -17.81
C VAL A 97 -30.90 88.51 -16.49
N GLY A 98 -31.46 89.05 -15.40
CA GLY A 98 -31.51 88.38 -14.09
C GLY A 98 -32.25 87.05 -14.12
N ALA A 99 -33.38 86.96 -14.82
CA ALA A 99 -34.11 85.71 -14.98
C ALA A 99 -33.31 84.65 -15.78
N ARG A 100 -32.57 85.09 -16.82
CA ARG A 100 -31.68 84.22 -17.60
C ARG A 100 -30.49 83.72 -16.79
N ILE A 101 -29.91 84.57 -15.93
CA ILE A 101 -28.86 84.16 -14.99
C ILE A 101 -29.40 83.10 -14.03
N ALA A 102 -30.55 83.35 -13.40
CA ALA A 102 -31.15 82.40 -12.47
C ALA A 102 -31.47 81.03 -13.10
N ASP A 103 -31.93 81.02 -14.36
CA ASP A 103 -32.15 79.77 -15.13
C ASP A 103 -30.85 79.00 -15.39
N ILE A 104 -29.79 79.70 -15.83
CA ILE A 104 -28.47 79.08 -16.06
C ILE A 104 -27.88 78.55 -14.75
N GLU A 105 -27.99 79.30 -13.66
CA GLU A 105 -27.52 78.88 -12.33
C GLU A 105 -28.25 77.61 -11.86
N SER A 106 -29.57 77.53 -12.06
CA SER A 106 -30.35 76.33 -11.74
C SER A 106 -29.88 75.11 -12.57
N GLN A 107 -29.65 75.29 -13.87
CA GLN A 107 -29.15 74.22 -14.75
C GLN A 107 -27.74 73.78 -14.36
N LEU A 108 -26.90 74.72 -13.95
CA LEU A 108 -25.52 74.49 -13.55
C LEU A 108 -25.42 73.72 -12.22
N VAL A 109 -26.33 73.96 -11.26
CA VAL A 109 -26.44 73.15 -10.03
C VAL A 109 -26.73 71.69 -10.38
N LEU A 110 -27.72 71.44 -11.26
CA LEU A 110 -28.06 70.07 -11.70
C LEU A 110 -26.90 69.42 -12.46
N ALA A 111 -26.27 70.13 -13.40
CA ALA A 111 -25.17 69.60 -14.19
C ALA A 111 -23.94 69.26 -13.33
N ARG A 112 -23.63 70.07 -12.30
CA ARG A 112 -22.55 69.78 -11.35
C ARG A 112 -22.85 68.52 -10.54
N GLN A 113 -24.08 68.35 -10.07
CA GLN A 113 -24.48 67.14 -9.35
C GLN A 113 -24.35 65.89 -10.24
N GLU A 114 -24.84 65.95 -11.48
CA GLU A 114 -24.71 64.85 -12.44
C GLU A 114 -23.24 64.53 -12.77
N TYR A 115 -22.38 65.54 -12.86
CA TYR A 115 -20.94 65.36 -13.05
C TYR A 115 -20.29 64.69 -11.83
N GLU A 116 -20.58 65.13 -10.62
CA GLU A 116 -20.06 64.51 -9.39
C GLU A 116 -20.52 63.05 -9.23
N GLU A 117 -21.75 62.72 -9.64
CA GLU A 117 -22.24 61.34 -9.73
C GLU A 117 -21.47 60.51 -10.76
N ALA A 118 -21.19 61.08 -11.95
CA ALA A 118 -20.40 60.42 -12.98
C ALA A 118 -18.95 60.14 -12.53
N VAL A 119 -18.30 61.09 -11.85
CA VAL A 119 -16.96 60.93 -11.27
C VAL A 119 -16.94 59.78 -10.27
N ARG A 120 -17.88 59.77 -9.31
CA ARG A 120 -17.98 58.68 -8.31
C ARG A 120 -18.22 57.32 -8.95
N HIS A 121 -19.03 57.28 -10.01
CA HIS A 121 -19.29 56.04 -10.76
C HIS A 121 -18.04 55.54 -11.49
N ARG A 122 -17.31 56.43 -12.20
CA ARG A 122 -16.05 56.11 -12.86
C ARG A 122 -15.00 55.61 -11.87
N GLU A 123 -14.81 56.29 -10.74
CA GLU A 123 -13.88 55.86 -9.68
C GLU A 123 -14.22 54.47 -9.12
N ALA A 124 -15.51 54.14 -8.98
CA ALA A 124 -15.92 52.81 -8.54
C ALA A 124 -15.58 51.73 -9.58
N LEU A 125 -15.76 52.04 -10.87
CA LEU A 125 -15.41 51.13 -11.97
C LEU A 125 -13.90 50.98 -12.16
N GLU A 126 -13.12 52.02 -11.87
CA GLU A 126 -11.66 51.96 -11.87
C GLU A 126 -11.16 50.94 -10.83
N ARG A 127 -11.67 51.02 -9.60
CA ARG A 127 -11.34 50.03 -8.54
C ARG A 127 -11.76 48.61 -8.93
N ARG A 128 -12.93 48.45 -9.58
CA ARG A 128 -13.39 47.15 -10.09
C ARG A 128 -12.40 46.59 -11.12
N TYR A 129 -12.01 47.40 -12.10
CA TYR A 129 -11.06 47.02 -13.13
C TYR A 129 -9.70 46.61 -12.54
N GLU A 130 -9.16 47.40 -11.59
CA GLU A 130 -7.92 47.05 -10.90
C GLU A 130 -8.00 45.69 -10.18
N MET A 131 -9.14 45.39 -9.55
CA MET A 131 -9.38 44.09 -8.91
C MET A 131 -9.45 42.96 -9.94
N ALA A 132 -10.14 43.18 -11.06
CA ALA A 132 -10.24 42.19 -12.14
C ALA A 132 -8.87 41.85 -12.74
N VAL A 133 -8.03 42.86 -13.00
CA VAL A 133 -6.63 42.68 -13.46
C VAL A 133 -5.82 41.87 -12.44
N LYS A 134 -5.93 42.19 -11.14
CA LYS A 134 -5.24 41.42 -10.08
C LYS A 134 -5.70 39.96 -10.05
N ALA A 135 -7.01 39.71 -10.16
CA ALA A 135 -7.57 38.37 -10.17
C ALA A 135 -7.10 37.56 -11.39
N MET A 136 -7.11 38.17 -12.58
CA MET A 136 -6.63 37.55 -13.81
C MET A 136 -5.14 37.18 -13.71
N ASN A 137 -4.30 38.09 -13.22
CA ASN A 137 -2.86 37.82 -13.05
C ASN A 137 -2.60 36.67 -12.08
N LEU A 138 -3.34 36.62 -10.97
CA LEU A 138 -3.26 35.50 -10.01
C LEU A 138 -3.73 34.19 -10.64
N ALA A 139 -4.81 34.19 -11.40
CA ALA A 139 -5.29 33.00 -12.10
C ALA A 139 -4.27 32.49 -13.12
N GLN A 140 -3.62 33.38 -13.86
CA GLN A 140 -2.58 33.05 -14.83
C GLN A 140 -1.35 32.41 -14.16
N GLU A 141 -0.83 33.04 -13.10
CA GLU A 141 0.32 32.50 -12.34
C GLU A 141 0.01 31.10 -11.78
N ARG A 142 -1.19 30.91 -11.25
CA ARG A 142 -1.64 29.62 -10.71
C ARG A 142 -1.79 28.56 -11.80
N HIS A 143 -2.37 28.92 -12.94
CA HIS A 143 -2.49 28.01 -14.08
C HIS A 143 -1.11 27.53 -14.56
N ASP A 144 -0.16 28.46 -14.75
CA ASP A 144 1.18 28.12 -15.26
C ASP A 144 1.97 27.27 -14.27
N THR A 145 1.83 27.59 -12.97
CA THR A 145 2.42 26.79 -11.89
C THR A 145 1.86 25.37 -11.87
N LEU A 146 0.54 25.21 -11.95
CA LEU A 146 -0.11 23.90 -11.98
C LEU A 146 0.27 23.10 -13.23
N LEU A 147 0.33 23.74 -14.39
CA LEU A 147 0.79 23.13 -15.65
C LEU A 147 2.18 22.54 -15.50
N MET A 148 3.13 23.32 -14.98
CA MET A 148 4.50 22.85 -14.74
C MET A 148 4.54 21.65 -13.78
N TYR A 149 3.85 21.74 -12.64
CA TYR A 149 3.86 20.67 -11.63
C TYR A 149 3.22 19.39 -12.13
N PHE A 150 2.06 19.48 -12.80
CA PHE A 150 1.36 18.30 -13.31
C PHE A 150 2.11 17.64 -14.46
N GLU A 151 2.68 18.38 -15.41
CA GLU A 151 3.48 17.79 -16.50
C GLU A 151 4.75 17.11 -15.96
N THR A 152 5.42 17.73 -14.99
CA THR A 152 6.58 17.12 -14.31
C THR A 152 6.18 15.85 -13.57
N GLY A 153 5.05 15.90 -12.85
CA GLY A 153 4.49 14.76 -12.11
C GLY A 153 4.12 13.59 -13.04
N LYS A 154 3.39 13.85 -14.12
CA LYS A 154 3.02 12.86 -15.14
C LYS A 154 4.24 12.14 -15.68
N LYS A 155 5.27 12.89 -16.11
CA LYS A 155 6.52 12.31 -16.63
C LYS A 155 7.24 11.44 -15.61
N SER A 156 7.24 11.84 -14.33
CA SER A 156 7.83 11.05 -13.25
C SER A 156 7.08 9.73 -13.02
N ILE A 157 5.75 9.79 -13.03
CA ILE A 157 4.87 8.61 -12.92
C ILE A 157 5.13 7.67 -14.09
N GLU A 158 5.16 8.17 -15.32
CA GLU A 158 5.42 7.37 -16.53
C GLU A 158 6.73 6.61 -16.44
N VAL A 159 7.83 7.32 -16.14
CA VAL A 159 9.16 6.70 -16.02
C VAL A 159 9.17 5.61 -14.93
N THR A 160 8.51 5.85 -13.80
CA THR A 160 8.48 4.92 -12.67
C THR A 160 7.64 3.68 -13.00
N VAL A 161 6.44 3.89 -13.54
CA VAL A 161 5.52 2.82 -13.93
C VAL A 161 6.10 1.98 -15.05
N ASP A 162 6.64 2.58 -16.10
CA ASP A 162 7.18 1.83 -17.23
C ASP A 162 8.40 0.99 -16.82
N LYS A 163 9.28 1.53 -15.96
CA LYS A 163 10.38 0.75 -15.36
C LYS A 163 9.87 -0.40 -14.48
N GLY A 164 8.84 -0.15 -13.67
CA GLY A 164 8.21 -1.16 -12.82
C GLY A 164 7.60 -2.29 -13.66
N CYS A 165 6.77 -1.94 -14.64
CA CYS A 165 6.13 -2.86 -15.57
C CYS A 165 7.16 -3.68 -16.36
N ALA A 166 8.26 -3.07 -16.83
CA ALA A 166 9.33 -3.81 -17.51
C ALA A 166 9.94 -4.88 -16.59
N ARG A 167 10.26 -4.53 -15.34
CA ARG A 167 10.82 -5.49 -14.36
C ARG A 167 9.83 -6.62 -14.04
N LEU A 168 8.56 -6.29 -13.84
CA LEU A 168 7.50 -7.28 -13.62
C LEU A 168 7.35 -8.21 -14.82
N ASN A 169 7.39 -7.68 -16.05
CA ASN A 169 7.33 -8.50 -17.26
C ASN A 169 8.54 -9.44 -17.40
N PHE A 170 9.74 -9.00 -17.05
CA PHE A 170 10.90 -9.92 -17.02
C PHE A 170 10.71 -11.01 -15.97
N ALA A 171 10.29 -10.66 -14.76
CA ALA A 171 10.01 -11.64 -13.70
C ALA A 171 8.91 -12.63 -14.12
N TYR A 172 7.87 -12.15 -14.81
CA TYR A 172 6.81 -12.98 -15.37
C TYR A 172 7.36 -13.98 -16.39
N GLN A 173 8.18 -13.53 -17.34
CA GLN A 173 8.77 -14.38 -18.37
C GLN A 173 9.70 -15.44 -17.76
N ASP A 174 10.54 -15.05 -16.79
CA ASP A 174 11.43 -15.97 -16.10
C ASP A 174 10.65 -17.02 -15.31
N LEU A 175 9.61 -16.61 -14.59
CA LEU A 175 8.74 -17.53 -13.86
C LEU A 175 8.00 -18.46 -14.82
N GLN A 176 7.42 -17.94 -15.91
CA GLN A 176 6.77 -18.78 -16.92
C GLN A 176 7.72 -19.81 -17.51
N LYS A 177 8.95 -19.40 -17.84
CA LYS A 177 9.97 -20.31 -18.36
C LYS A 177 10.35 -21.38 -17.34
N TYR A 178 10.50 -21.01 -16.08
CA TYR A 178 10.75 -21.96 -15.00
C TYR A 178 9.60 -22.98 -14.88
N VAL A 179 8.36 -22.49 -14.77
CA VAL A 179 7.15 -23.33 -14.66
C VAL A 179 7.00 -24.27 -15.84
N SER A 180 7.32 -23.82 -17.06
CA SER A 180 7.23 -24.66 -18.26
C SER A 180 8.18 -25.87 -18.26
N ARG A 181 9.27 -25.81 -17.47
CA ARG A 181 10.25 -26.91 -17.34
C ARG A 181 9.82 -27.96 -16.34
N ILE A 182 8.86 -27.66 -15.47
CA ILE A 182 8.38 -28.60 -14.46
C ILE A 182 7.30 -29.48 -15.09
N ALA A 183 7.42 -30.79 -14.90
CA ALA A 183 6.45 -31.76 -15.39
C ALA A 183 5.03 -31.43 -14.84
N PRO A 184 3.95 -31.54 -15.64
CA PRO A 184 2.61 -31.14 -15.23
C PRO A 184 2.08 -31.84 -13.96
N ASP A 185 2.41 -33.12 -13.79
CA ASP A 185 2.09 -33.94 -12.62
C ASP A 185 2.77 -33.41 -11.36
N VAL A 186 4.06 -33.05 -11.44
CA VAL A 186 4.79 -32.42 -10.33
C VAL A 186 4.16 -31.06 -9.98
N ARG A 187 3.82 -30.24 -10.98
CA ARG A 187 3.14 -28.95 -10.74
C ARG A 187 1.80 -29.13 -10.05
N ASN A 188 0.99 -30.08 -10.51
CA ASN A 188 -0.33 -30.35 -9.93
C ASN A 188 -0.20 -30.89 -8.49
N ASN A 189 0.80 -31.72 -8.22
CA ASN A 189 1.10 -32.20 -6.87
C ASN A 189 1.48 -31.03 -5.95
N LEU A 190 2.40 -30.16 -6.37
CA LEU A 190 2.81 -29.00 -5.59
C LEU A 190 1.63 -28.05 -5.36
N ASP A 191 0.90 -27.67 -6.41
CA ASP A 191 -0.25 -26.77 -6.29
C ASP A 191 -1.30 -27.33 -5.33
N LYS A 192 -1.62 -28.63 -5.45
CA LYS A 192 -2.46 -29.32 -4.50
C LYS A 192 -1.88 -29.23 -3.08
N TRP A 193 -0.62 -29.59 -2.86
CA TRP A 193 -0.07 -29.61 -1.50
C TRP A 193 -0.03 -28.22 -0.87
N PHE A 194 0.31 -27.16 -1.60
CA PHE A 194 0.37 -25.80 -1.05
C PHE A 194 -1.00 -25.15 -0.86
N ASN A 195 -1.99 -25.47 -1.70
CA ASN A 195 -3.29 -24.77 -1.71
C ASN A 195 -4.46 -25.59 -1.19
N ASP A 196 -4.29 -26.90 -0.97
CA ASP A 196 -5.36 -27.76 -0.46
C ASP A 196 -5.83 -27.26 0.91
N LYS A 197 -7.12 -26.94 0.96
CA LYS A 197 -7.83 -26.43 2.13
C LYS A 197 -8.82 -27.49 2.60
N PRO A 198 -9.00 -27.63 3.93
CA PRO A 198 -10.05 -28.46 4.47
C PRO A 198 -11.42 -27.99 3.97
N LYS A 199 -12.37 -28.93 3.95
CA LYS A 199 -13.74 -28.62 3.60
C LYS A 199 -14.32 -27.59 4.58
N GLU A 200 -15.01 -26.58 4.04
CA GLU A 200 -15.67 -25.56 4.85
C GLU A 200 -16.60 -26.18 5.91
N ASN A 201 -16.65 -25.55 7.08
CA ASN A 201 -17.46 -25.96 8.22
C ASN A 201 -17.19 -27.39 8.73
N THR A 202 -16.01 -27.94 8.43
CA THR A 202 -15.56 -29.22 9.00
C THR A 202 -14.33 -29.03 9.87
N PRO A 203 -14.24 -29.73 11.03
CA PRO A 203 -13.05 -29.71 11.85
C PRO A 203 -11.90 -30.44 11.18
N VAL A 204 -10.69 -29.86 11.23
CA VAL A 204 -9.44 -30.50 10.82
C VAL A 204 -9.04 -31.54 11.87
N ARG A 205 -8.87 -32.78 11.46
CA ARG A 205 -8.60 -33.93 12.33
C ARG A 205 -7.12 -34.33 12.32
N PRO A 206 -6.65 -35.11 13.32
CA PRO A 206 -5.25 -35.51 13.40
C PRO A 206 -4.75 -36.29 12.18
N ASN A 207 -5.60 -37.08 11.53
CA ASN A 207 -5.24 -37.81 10.31
C ASN A 207 -5.03 -36.87 9.12
N GLU A 208 -5.78 -35.77 9.01
CA GLU A 208 -5.61 -34.78 7.94
C GLU A 208 -4.29 -34.01 8.12
N ILE A 209 -3.95 -33.65 9.37
CA ILE A 209 -2.66 -33.02 9.69
C ILE A 209 -1.52 -33.99 9.37
N ARG A 210 -1.64 -35.26 9.76
CA ARG A 210 -0.67 -36.30 9.42
C ARG A 210 -0.47 -36.38 7.92
N ASP A 211 -1.54 -36.55 7.16
CA ASP A 211 -1.49 -36.79 5.72
C ASP A 211 -0.91 -35.55 5.00
N LYS A 212 -1.12 -34.34 5.54
CA LYS A 212 -0.50 -33.11 5.05
C LYS A 212 1.01 -33.03 5.33
N LEU A 213 1.47 -33.54 6.48
CA LEU A 213 2.87 -33.55 6.90
C LEU A 213 3.69 -34.69 6.27
N ASP A 214 3.03 -35.71 5.70
CA ASP A 214 3.64 -36.76 4.89
C ASP A 214 3.99 -36.23 3.50
N VAL A 215 4.98 -35.34 3.46
CA VAL A 215 5.43 -34.67 2.23
C VAL A 215 6.28 -35.59 1.36
N ASP A 216 6.08 -35.51 0.05
CA ASP A 216 6.95 -36.18 -0.91
C ASP A 216 8.23 -35.39 -1.20
N GLU A 217 9.11 -36.02 -1.96
CA GLU A 217 10.43 -35.49 -2.29
C GLU A 217 10.37 -34.18 -3.09
N ASN A 218 9.38 -34.02 -3.99
CA ASN A 218 9.24 -32.81 -4.80
C ASN A 218 8.85 -31.62 -3.92
N VAL A 219 7.96 -31.84 -2.94
CA VAL A 219 7.58 -30.82 -1.96
C VAL A 219 8.81 -30.40 -1.14
N VAL A 220 9.60 -31.36 -0.66
CA VAL A 220 10.84 -31.08 0.09
C VAL A 220 11.82 -30.25 -0.74
N ASP A 221 12.11 -30.68 -1.97
CA ASP A 221 13.05 -30.00 -2.85
C ASP A 221 12.56 -28.58 -3.20
N THR A 222 11.24 -28.41 -3.41
CA THR A 222 10.61 -27.10 -3.64
C THR A 222 10.76 -26.18 -2.43
N ILE A 223 10.59 -26.69 -1.21
CA ILE A 223 10.78 -25.91 0.02
C ILE A 223 12.24 -25.50 0.19
N LEU A 224 13.19 -26.38 -0.13
CA LEU A 224 14.62 -26.06 -0.09
C LEU A 224 14.99 -24.94 -1.06
N GLU A 225 14.51 -25.01 -2.31
CA GLU A 225 14.70 -23.93 -3.29
C GLU A 225 14.04 -22.63 -2.83
N TYR A 226 12.82 -22.71 -2.29
CA TYR A 226 12.15 -21.54 -1.71
C TYR A 226 12.98 -20.90 -0.60
N LEU A 227 13.44 -21.69 0.38
CA LEU A 227 14.25 -21.19 1.49
C LEU A 227 15.54 -20.56 0.98
N TYR A 228 16.22 -21.20 0.05
CA TYR A 228 17.42 -20.64 -0.58
C TYR A 228 17.11 -19.33 -1.33
N ALA A 229 15.94 -19.19 -1.95
CA ALA A 229 15.53 -18.00 -2.69
C ALA A 229 15.09 -16.82 -1.79
N THR A 230 14.45 -17.10 -0.64
CA THR A 230 13.78 -16.06 0.16
C THR A 230 14.39 -15.81 1.54
N ASP A 231 15.06 -16.80 2.13
CA ASP A 231 15.67 -16.70 3.46
C ASP A 231 17.18 -16.46 3.31
N MET A 232 17.60 -15.21 3.52
CA MET A 232 19.01 -14.80 3.39
C MET A 232 19.94 -15.52 4.37
N GLY A 233 19.45 -15.85 5.57
CA GLY A 233 20.23 -16.60 6.56
C GLY A 233 20.41 -18.05 6.14
N PHE A 234 19.35 -18.68 5.64
CA PHE A 234 19.41 -20.02 5.06
C PHE A 234 20.36 -20.07 3.86
N ARG A 235 20.25 -19.12 2.92
CA ARG A 235 21.17 -18.99 1.77
C ARG A 235 22.62 -18.89 2.22
N ALA A 236 22.92 -17.98 3.16
CA ALA A 236 24.28 -17.81 3.67
C ALA A 236 24.85 -19.09 4.29
N ASN A 237 24.02 -19.86 5.02
CA ASN A 237 24.43 -21.15 5.55
C ASN A 237 24.72 -22.16 4.44
N VAL A 238 23.86 -22.28 3.43
CA VAL A 238 24.08 -23.17 2.27
C VAL A 238 25.37 -22.81 1.55
N ASP A 239 25.60 -21.53 1.25
CA ASP A 239 26.82 -21.06 0.57
C ASP A 239 28.07 -21.33 1.43
N SER A 240 27.98 -21.12 2.75
CA SER A 240 29.06 -21.47 3.69
C SER A 240 29.38 -22.96 3.68
N TYR A 241 28.37 -23.84 3.71
CA TYR A 241 28.57 -25.28 3.66
C TYR A 241 29.14 -25.73 2.31
N CYS A 242 28.71 -25.12 1.20
CA CYS A 242 29.33 -25.34 -0.11
C CYS A 242 30.82 -25.01 -0.07
N ASN A 243 31.21 -23.86 0.51
CA ASN A 243 32.61 -23.48 0.63
C ASN A 243 33.41 -24.44 1.51
N GLU A 244 32.85 -24.89 2.64
CA GLU A 244 33.48 -25.89 3.51
C GLU A 244 33.71 -27.22 2.77
N MET A 245 32.73 -27.67 1.98
CA MET A 245 32.90 -28.86 1.14
C MET A 245 33.97 -28.64 0.06
N LYS A 246 34.01 -27.47 -0.60
CA LYS A 246 35.02 -27.12 -1.61
C LYS A 246 36.46 -27.17 -1.06
N ILE A 247 36.67 -26.79 0.21
CA ILE A 247 37.99 -26.84 0.86
C ILE A 247 38.29 -28.19 1.54
N GLY A 248 37.48 -29.22 1.31
CA GLY A 248 37.71 -30.59 1.79
C GLY A 248 37.15 -30.91 3.18
N ASN A 249 36.39 -30.00 3.81
CA ASN A 249 35.72 -30.24 5.10
C ASN A 249 34.28 -30.79 4.94
N GLU A 250 34.12 -31.84 4.15
CA GLU A 250 32.80 -32.41 3.83
C GLU A 250 32.07 -32.94 5.07
N VAL A 251 32.76 -33.71 5.92
CA VAL A 251 32.19 -34.28 7.15
C VAL A 251 31.69 -33.19 8.11
N GLY A 252 32.46 -32.10 8.25
CA GLY A 252 32.07 -30.95 9.08
C GLY A 252 30.85 -30.22 8.54
N ALA A 253 30.78 -30.03 7.22
CA ALA A 253 29.64 -29.43 6.54
C ALA A 253 28.39 -30.30 6.67
N GLU A 254 28.49 -31.61 6.42
CA GLU A 254 27.36 -32.54 6.58
C GLU A 254 26.82 -32.53 8.02
N LEU A 255 27.68 -32.50 9.03
CA LEU A 255 27.23 -32.41 10.43
C LEU A 255 26.42 -31.13 10.71
N LYS A 256 26.82 -29.99 10.12
CA LYS A 256 26.10 -28.72 10.25
C LYS A 256 24.77 -28.75 9.50
N ILE A 257 24.74 -29.32 8.29
CA ILE A 257 23.52 -29.53 7.50
C ILE A 257 22.50 -30.34 8.31
N LYS A 258 22.92 -31.49 8.85
CA LYS A 258 22.06 -32.39 9.65
C LYS A 258 21.51 -31.74 10.92
N LYS A 259 22.22 -30.76 11.50
CA LYS A 259 21.83 -30.08 12.74
C LYS A 259 21.00 -28.82 12.52
N GLN A 260 21.35 -28.00 11.54
CA GLN A 260 20.79 -26.65 11.38
C GLN A 260 19.81 -26.59 10.21
N MET A 261 20.25 -27.00 9.02
CA MET A 261 19.47 -26.89 7.79
C MET A 261 18.22 -27.77 7.83
N VAL A 262 18.35 -29.01 8.35
CA VAL A 262 17.23 -29.96 8.45
C VAL A 262 16.19 -29.51 9.47
N GLY A 263 16.62 -28.90 10.59
CA GLY A 263 15.71 -28.29 11.56
C GLY A 263 14.86 -27.19 10.91
N ARG A 264 15.51 -26.26 10.20
CA ARG A 264 14.82 -25.17 9.49
C ARG A 264 13.88 -25.68 8.39
N LEU A 265 14.28 -26.73 7.65
CA LEU A 265 13.42 -27.38 6.67
C LEU A 265 12.16 -27.96 7.32
N CYS A 266 12.29 -28.65 8.46
CA CYS A 266 11.15 -29.22 9.18
C CYS A 266 10.18 -28.15 9.66
N GLU A 267 10.70 -27.04 10.21
CA GLU A 267 9.87 -25.89 10.57
C GLU A 267 9.10 -25.35 9.36
N GLU A 268 9.76 -25.18 8.21
CA GLU A 268 9.12 -24.64 7.01
C GLU A 268 8.06 -25.60 6.44
N ILE A 269 8.28 -26.93 6.48
CA ILE A 269 7.25 -27.93 6.14
C ILE A 269 6.01 -27.72 7.01
N VAL A 270 6.21 -27.58 8.32
CA VAL A 270 5.10 -27.35 9.27
C VAL A 270 4.40 -26.02 9.01
N ILE A 271 5.13 -24.93 8.82
CA ILE A 271 4.57 -23.61 8.47
C ILE A 271 3.65 -23.73 7.26
N ARG A 272 4.12 -24.40 6.19
CA ARG A 272 3.36 -24.56 4.95
C ARG A 272 2.17 -25.50 5.09
N ALA A 273 2.27 -26.54 5.91
CA ALA A 273 1.17 -27.44 6.20
C ALA A 273 0.00 -26.72 6.90
N PHE A 274 0.29 -25.78 7.81
CA PHE A 274 -0.72 -25.03 8.55
C PHE A 274 -1.19 -23.74 7.87
N LYS A 275 -0.42 -23.19 6.92
CA LYS A 275 -0.76 -21.95 6.23
C LYS A 275 -2.18 -21.93 5.62
N PRO A 276 -2.67 -22.99 4.93
CA PRO A 276 -4.01 -22.99 4.33
C PRO A 276 -5.16 -22.87 5.33
N ILE A 277 -4.91 -23.18 6.61
CA ILE A 277 -5.92 -23.20 7.68
C ILE A 277 -5.75 -22.06 8.69
N SER A 278 -4.99 -21.03 8.34
CA SER A 278 -4.61 -19.94 9.25
C SER A 278 -4.69 -18.58 8.58
N THR A 279 -4.89 -17.53 9.37
CA THR A 279 -4.73 -16.15 8.88
C THR A 279 -3.30 -15.66 9.04
N GLN A 280 -2.58 -16.16 10.05
CA GLN A 280 -1.21 -15.75 10.35
C GLN A 280 -0.43 -16.87 11.04
N ILE A 281 0.88 -16.92 10.78
CA ILE A 281 1.82 -17.76 11.50
C ILE A 281 2.96 -16.88 12.00
N SER A 282 3.30 -17.03 13.28
CA SER A 282 4.45 -16.39 13.94
C SER A 282 5.48 -17.46 14.29
N THR A 283 6.78 -17.15 14.18
CA THR A 283 7.86 -18.07 14.50
C THR A 283 8.73 -17.54 15.65
N GLN A 284 9.32 -18.44 16.43
CA GLN A 284 10.37 -18.14 17.42
C GLN A 284 9.95 -17.13 18.51
N MET A 285 8.71 -17.21 19.00
CA MET A 285 8.20 -16.33 20.07
C MET A 285 8.82 -16.72 21.42
N LYS A 286 9.27 -15.73 22.20
CA LYS A 286 9.77 -15.93 23.57
C LYS A 286 8.62 -15.92 24.57
N GLU A 287 8.55 -16.94 25.41
CA GLU A 287 7.55 -17.09 26.48
C GLU A 287 8.28 -17.23 27.82
N SER A 288 7.84 -16.45 28.83
CA SER A 288 8.43 -16.49 30.17
C SER A 288 7.81 -17.61 30.99
N LEU A 289 8.65 -18.51 31.51
CA LEU A 289 8.22 -19.59 32.40
C LEU A 289 8.00 -19.06 33.82
N PRO A 290 7.13 -19.70 34.63
CA PRO A 290 6.86 -19.28 36.01
C PRO A 290 8.08 -19.21 36.95
N ASN A 291 9.16 -19.90 36.59
CA ASN A 291 10.43 -19.94 37.33
C ASN A 291 11.43 -18.84 36.90
N GLY A 292 11.02 -17.88 36.08
CA GLY A 292 11.87 -16.79 35.59
C GLY A 292 12.81 -17.15 34.43
N ARG A 293 12.81 -18.40 33.97
CA ARG A 293 13.44 -18.79 32.69
C ARG A 293 12.54 -18.40 31.52
N TYR A 294 13.05 -18.43 30.31
CA TYR A 294 12.23 -18.30 29.10
C TYR A 294 12.37 -19.55 28.23
N THR A 295 11.31 -19.88 27.52
CA THR A 295 11.32 -20.85 26.43
C THR A 295 11.03 -20.14 25.11
N LYS A 296 11.37 -20.77 23.99
CA LYS A 296 10.95 -20.33 22.67
C LYS A 296 9.96 -21.33 22.12
N VAL A 297 8.85 -20.81 21.60
CA VAL A 297 7.88 -21.58 20.83
C VAL A 297 8.31 -21.50 19.38
N ASP A 298 8.50 -22.66 18.73
CA ASP A 298 8.97 -22.70 17.34
C ASP A 298 7.98 -21.97 16.42
N LEU A 299 6.69 -22.25 16.56
CA LEU A 299 5.65 -21.65 15.71
C LEU A 299 4.30 -21.54 16.43
N ILE A 300 3.62 -20.40 16.21
CA ILE A 300 2.25 -20.15 16.66
C ILE A 300 1.40 -19.83 15.44
N VAL A 301 0.33 -20.60 15.27
CA VAL A 301 -0.67 -20.44 14.22
C VAL A 301 -1.84 -19.65 14.82
N TYR A 302 -2.21 -18.54 14.19
CA TYR A 302 -3.31 -17.68 14.62
C TYR A 302 -4.45 -17.67 13.61
N GLY A 303 -5.66 -17.42 14.13
CA GLY A 303 -6.87 -17.25 13.33
C GLY A 303 -7.15 -18.48 12.48
N LEU A 304 -7.32 -19.63 13.14
CA LEU A 304 -7.65 -20.87 12.45
C LEU A 304 -8.94 -20.69 11.63
N THR A 305 -8.91 -21.03 10.34
CA THR A 305 -10.09 -20.89 9.45
C THR A 305 -11.09 -22.03 9.62
N ASN A 306 -10.69 -23.08 10.31
CA ASN A 306 -11.50 -24.26 10.61
C ASN A 306 -11.27 -24.64 12.07
N PRO A 307 -12.26 -25.22 12.77
CA PRO A 307 -12.02 -25.85 14.06
C PRO A 307 -10.93 -26.93 13.94
N LEU A 308 -10.07 -27.04 14.95
CA LEU A 308 -8.95 -27.98 14.99
C LEU A 308 -9.16 -29.00 16.10
N VAL A 309 -8.95 -30.28 15.79
CA VAL A 309 -8.99 -31.37 16.78
C VAL A 309 -7.66 -32.12 16.76
N LEU A 310 -7.01 -32.20 17.91
CA LEU A 310 -5.76 -32.93 18.12
C LEU A 310 -5.98 -34.21 18.95
N GLY A 311 -7.02 -34.22 19.79
CA GLY A 311 -7.32 -35.34 20.67
C GLY A 311 -8.56 -35.11 21.53
N ARG A 312 -8.68 -35.86 22.62
CA ARG A 312 -9.75 -35.70 23.63
C ARG A 312 -9.20 -35.00 24.87
N GLY A 313 -9.89 -33.96 25.35
CA GLY A 313 -9.54 -33.25 26.58
C GLY A 313 -9.35 -31.75 26.37
N VAL A 314 -9.10 -31.03 27.47
CA VAL A 314 -8.80 -29.58 27.45
C VAL A 314 -7.43 -29.36 26.77
N GLY A 315 -7.31 -28.33 25.93
CA GLY A 315 -6.09 -28.04 25.17
C GLY A 315 -5.86 -28.94 23.95
N MET A 316 -6.76 -29.88 23.67
CA MET A 316 -6.65 -30.86 22.58
C MET A 316 -7.40 -30.43 21.31
N GLY A 317 -7.74 -29.15 21.19
CA GLY A 317 -8.42 -28.59 20.04
C GLY A 317 -8.67 -27.10 20.21
N ALA A 318 -8.86 -26.43 19.08
CA ALA A 318 -9.11 -25.00 19.01
C ALA A 318 -10.34 -24.73 18.14
N ARG A 319 -11.06 -23.64 18.43
CA ARG A 319 -12.20 -23.21 17.62
C ARG A 319 -11.71 -22.45 16.39
N GLU A 320 -12.60 -22.24 15.43
CA GLU A 320 -12.38 -21.25 14.37
C GLU A 320 -12.08 -19.87 14.99
N GLY A 321 -11.11 -19.16 14.41
CA GLY A 321 -10.52 -17.93 14.95
C GLY A 321 -9.49 -18.15 16.07
N GLY A 322 -9.38 -19.36 16.59
CA GLY A 322 -8.45 -19.71 17.68
C GLY A 322 -6.99 -19.83 17.23
N SER A 323 -6.16 -20.29 18.16
CA SER A 323 -4.70 -20.37 18.06
C SER A 323 -4.15 -21.77 18.37
N LEU A 324 -3.01 -22.09 17.76
CA LEU A 324 -2.29 -23.35 17.96
C LEU A 324 -0.79 -23.07 18.13
N ALA A 325 -0.22 -23.49 19.24
CA ALA A 325 1.23 -23.52 19.42
C ALA A 325 1.81 -24.88 19.02
N VAL A 326 2.88 -24.87 18.25
CA VAL A 326 3.51 -26.09 17.75
C VAL A 326 5.01 -26.06 18.02
N GLU A 327 5.53 -27.22 18.43
CA GLU A 327 6.96 -27.48 18.60
C GLU A 327 7.42 -28.49 17.56
N VAL A 328 8.60 -28.29 16.96
CA VAL A 328 9.10 -29.13 15.87
C VAL A 328 10.39 -29.83 16.28
N LYS A 329 10.40 -31.16 16.31
CA LYS A 329 11.60 -31.97 16.61
C LYS A 329 12.00 -32.87 15.44
N SER A 330 13.20 -32.67 14.92
CA SER A 330 13.79 -33.54 13.90
C SER A 330 14.96 -34.33 14.45
N GLY A 331 14.88 -35.65 14.40
CA GLY A 331 15.97 -36.52 14.82
C GLY A 331 15.60 -37.99 14.85
N HIS A 332 16.59 -38.84 15.03
CA HIS A 332 16.36 -40.27 15.22
C HIS A 332 15.64 -40.57 16.55
N SER A 333 15.08 -41.78 16.65
CA SER A 333 14.35 -42.27 17.81
C SER A 333 15.02 -41.98 19.16
N SER A 334 16.32 -42.26 19.27
CA SER A 334 17.11 -42.03 20.48
C SER A 334 17.18 -40.56 20.88
N TYR A 335 17.36 -39.66 19.92
CA TYR A 335 17.35 -38.22 20.15
C TYR A 335 15.97 -37.73 20.58
N LEU A 336 14.90 -38.17 19.88
CA LEU A 336 13.53 -37.78 20.21
C LEU A 336 13.17 -38.15 21.65
N TYR A 337 13.55 -39.35 22.09
CA TYR A 337 13.32 -39.78 23.46
C TYR A 337 14.15 -38.98 24.48
N GLN A 338 15.43 -38.70 24.18
CA GLN A 338 16.28 -37.85 25.04
C GLN A 338 15.74 -36.43 25.20
N GLN A 339 14.94 -35.94 24.25
CA GLN A 339 14.34 -34.61 24.31
C GLN A 339 13.04 -34.55 25.13
N LEU A 340 12.55 -35.65 25.72
CA LEU A 340 11.26 -35.69 26.44
C LEU A 340 11.12 -34.55 27.46
N SER A 341 12.06 -34.41 28.40
CA SER A 341 11.99 -33.37 29.43
C SER A 341 11.97 -31.96 28.83
N HIS A 342 12.73 -31.74 27.76
CA HIS A 342 12.79 -30.43 27.10
C HIS A 342 11.47 -30.12 26.37
N MET A 343 10.88 -31.10 25.70
CA MET A 343 9.57 -30.95 25.05
C MET A 343 8.45 -30.69 26.06
N GLN A 344 8.52 -31.29 27.26
CA GLN A 344 7.59 -30.98 28.35
C GLN A 344 7.75 -29.54 28.84
N ASP A 345 8.98 -29.05 29.00
CA ASP A 345 9.24 -27.66 29.36
C ASP A 345 8.70 -26.68 28.31
N GLN A 346 8.83 -27.02 27.03
CA GLN A 346 8.31 -26.21 25.92
C GLN A 346 6.77 -26.21 25.86
N ALA A 347 6.12 -27.33 26.19
CA ALA A 347 4.68 -27.41 26.32
C ALA A 347 4.10 -26.39 27.33
N PHE A 348 4.84 -26.02 28.38
CA PHE A 348 4.42 -24.94 29.28
C PHE A 348 4.37 -23.57 28.60
N GLY A 349 5.27 -23.30 27.65
CA GLY A 349 5.26 -22.07 26.84
C GLY A 349 4.08 -21.98 25.88
N HIS A 350 3.35 -23.08 25.66
CA HIS A 350 2.20 -23.13 24.77
C HIS A 350 0.88 -22.75 25.44
N LYS A 351 0.86 -22.57 26.76
CA LYS A 351 -0.38 -22.35 27.55
C LYS A 351 -1.15 -21.09 27.18
N SER A 352 -0.52 -20.14 26.49
CA SER A 352 -1.15 -18.93 25.98
C SER A 352 -2.03 -19.17 24.74
N CYS A 353 -1.94 -20.35 24.12
CA CYS A 353 -2.70 -20.74 22.93
C CYS A 353 -3.86 -21.69 23.27
N ASP A 354 -4.88 -21.72 22.41
CA ASP A 354 -6.08 -22.56 22.61
C ASP A 354 -5.78 -24.06 22.51
N ALA A 355 -4.84 -24.43 21.63
CA ALA A 355 -4.38 -25.78 21.44
C ALA A 355 -2.86 -25.84 21.31
N SER A 356 -2.30 -27.04 21.49
CA SER A 356 -0.89 -27.27 21.30
C SER A 356 -0.55 -28.66 20.80
N CYS A 357 0.53 -28.81 20.02
CA CYS A 357 1.10 -30.12 19.68
C CYS A 357 2.62 -30.09 19.52
N VAL A 358 3.24 -31.26 19.67
CA VAL A 358 4.63 -31.49 19.25
C VAL A 358 4.61 -32.28 17.94
N ILE A 359 5.27 -31.77 16.91
CA ILE A 359 5.46 -32.47 15.63
C ILE A 359 6.88 -33.00 15.56
N CYS A 360 7.05 -34.26 15.18
CA CYS A 360 8.38 -34.84 15.00
C CYS A 360 8.52 -35.71 13.76
N THR A 361 9.75 -36.08 13.45
CA THR A 361 10.07 -37.09 12.43
C THR A 361 9.49 -38.44 12.82
N ARG A 362 9.07 -39.22 11.81
CA ARG A 362 8.44 -40.54 12.02
C ARG A 362 9.38 -41.60 12.62
N ASP A 363 10.66 -41.27 12.81
CA ASP A 363 11.64 -42.05 13.58
C ASP A 363 11.17 -42.38 15.01
N ILE A 364 10.18 -41.67 15.56
CA ILE A 364 9.56 -42.05 16.84
C ILE A 364 9.08 -43.52 16.87
N HIS A 365 8.63 -44.04 15.72
CA HIS A 365 8.14 -45.41 15.58
C HIS A 365 9.24 -46.48 15.64
N ASP A 366 10.52 -46.06 15.64
CA ASP A 366 11.65 -46.98 15.84
C ASP A 366 12.01 -47.12 17.34
N LEU A 367 11.30 -46.43 18.24
CA LEU A 367 11.38 -46.69 19.69
C LEU A 367 10.73 -48.03 20.04
N SER A 368 11.08 -48.59 21.20
CA SER A 368 10.27 -49.66 21.77
C SER A 368 8.87 -49.15 22.09
N LEU A 369 7.86 -50.03 22.00
CA LEU A 369 6.47 -49.67 22.27
C LEU A 369 6.28 -48.98 23.63
N GLU A 370 7.00 -49.45 24.65
CA GLU A 370 7.00 -48.83 25.99
C GLU A 370 7.49 -47.38 25.96
N LYS A 371 8.62 -47.11 25.29
CA LYS A 371 9.22 -45.77 25.21
C LYS A 371 8.40 -44.82 24.34
N GLU A 372 7.87 -45.30 23.22
CA GLU A 372 6.97 -44.50 22.38
C GLU A 372 5.71 -44.11 23.17
N ASN A 373 5.09 -45.07 23.86
CA ASN A 373 3.91 -44.81 24.68
C ASN A 373 4.23 -43.81 25.80
N GLU A 374 5.30 -44.02 26.56
CA GLU A 374 5.73 -43.08 27.61
C GLU A 374 5.88 -41.66 27.07
N LEU A 375 6.58 -41.50 25.94
CA LEU A 375 6.79 -40.20 25.30
C LEU A 375 5.47 -39.53 24.92
N ARG A 376 4.58 -40.27 24.25
CA ARG A 376 3.26 -39.77 23.81
C ARG A 376 2.36 -39.41 25.00
N GLU A 377 2.33 -40.24 26.03
CA GLU A 377 1.50 -40.01 27.21
C GLU A 377 1.98 -38.80 28.01
N LYS A 378 3.29 -38.68 28.24
CA LYS A 378 3.87 -37.55 28.98
C LYS A 378 3.65 -36.20 28.29
N LEU A 379 3.70 -36.17 26.96
CA LEU A 379 3.41 -34.95 26.20
C LEU A 379 1.90 -34.65 26.14
N ARG A 380 1.05 -35.68 26.07
CA ARG A 380 -0.41 -35.54 26.19
C ARG A 380 -0.80 -34.99 27.57
N GLU A 381 -0.18 -35.49 28.64
CA GLU A 381 -0.36 -34.99 30.02
C GLU A 381 0.08 -33.53 30.16
N ALA A 382 1.13 -33.12 29.43
CA ALA A 382 1.60 -31.74 29.39
C ALA A 382 0.71 -30.79 28.56
N GLY A 383 -0.31 -31.32 27.86
CA GLY A 383 -1.23 -30.54 27.03
C GLY A 383 -0.76 -30.33 25.59
N SER A 384 0.30 -31.01 25.15
CA SER A 384 0.88 -30.88 23.82
C SER A 384 1.05 -32.27 23.18
N PRO A 385 -0.03 -32.94 22.74
CA PRO A 385 0.03 -34.25 22.10
C PRO A 385 1.03 -34.31 20.95
N MET A 386 1.66 -35.47 20.79
CA MET A 386 2.69 -35.69 19.79
C MET A 386 2.13 -36.24 18.47
N ILE A 387 2.50 -35.60 17.37
CA ILE A 387 2.18 -35.96 15.98
C ILE A 387 3.51 -36.27 15.26
N GLY A 388 3.94 -37.53 15.25
CA GLY A 388 5.23 -37.94 14.67
C GLY A 388 5.11 -38.34 13.21
N MET A 389 5.03 -37.36 12.30
CA MET A 389 4.63 -37.61 10.91
C MET A 389 5.50 -36.91 9.85
N LEU A 390 6.51 -36.13 10.25
CA LEU A 390 7.49 -35.63 9.28
C LEU A 390 8.26 -36.81 8.65
N PRO A 391 8.85 -36.65 7.44
CA PRO A 391 9.68 -37.68 6.83
C PRO A 391 10.82 -38.15 7.75
N ARG A 392 11.39 -39.33 7.48
CA ARG A 392 12.46 -39.86 8.33
C ARG A 392 13.66 -38.93 8.33
N LYS A 393 14.38 -38.89 9.45
CA LYS A 393 15.56 -38.03 9.61
C LYS A 393 16.60 -38.28 8.53
N ASP A 394 16.89 -39.53 8.21
CA ASP A 394 17.87 -39.89 7.18
C ASP A 394 17.46 -39.41 5.77
N ASP A 395 16.16 -39.47 5.45
CA ASP A 395 15.65 -39.00 4.15
C ASP A 395 15.86 -37.49 3.99
N LEU A 396 15.52 -36.74 5.04
CA LEU A 396 15.71 -35.28 5.10
C LEU A 396 17.19 -34.89 5.09
N ASP A 397 18.02 -35.65 5.82
CA ASP A 397 19.48 -35.43 5.86
C ASP A 397 20.08 -35.59 4.48
N ASN A 398 19.78 -36.70 3.81
CA ASN A 398 20.27 -36.99 2.48
C ASN A 398 19.78 -35.95 1.46
N ARG A 399 18.53 -35.48 1.56
CA ARG A 399 18.02 -34.41 0.70
C ARG A 399 18.75 -33.10 0.89
N CYS A 400 18.90 -32.63 2.11
CA CYS A 400 19.61 -31.39 2.41
C CYS A 400 21.08 -31.47 1.96
N ILE A 401 21.76 -32.60 2.18
CA ILE A 401 23.14 -32.81 1.73
C ILE A 401 23.22 -32.76 0.20
N ASN A 402 22.33 -33.49 -0.49
CA ASN A 402 22.29 -33.51 -1.95
C ASN A 402 21.96 -32.14 -2.54
N PHE A 403 21.09 -31.36 -1.90
CA PHE A 403 20.78 -29.99 -2.29
C PHE A 403 22.04 -29.10 -2.26
N VAL A 404 22.77 -29.11 -1.15
CA VAL A 404 24.03 -28.35 -1.02
C VAL A 404 25.07 -28.82 -2.04
N LYS A 405 25.24 -30.15 -2.21
CA LYS A 405 26.13 -30.72 -3.24
C LYS A 405 25.70 -30.37 -4.66
N GLY A 406 24.40 -30.19 -4.90
CA GLY A 406 23.84 -29.70 -6.16
C GLY A 406 24.25 -28.27 -6.44
N LYS A 407 24.07 -27.36 -5.46
CA LYS A 407 24.49 -25.95 -5.58
C LYS A 407 25.99 -25.79 -5.80
N LEU A 408 26.81 -26.72 -5.29
CA LEU A 408 28.25 -26.74 -5.55
C LEU A 408 28.60 -26.96 -7.03
N LYS A 409 27.73 -27.58 -7.83
CA LYS A 409 27.94 -27.79 -9.29
C LYS A 409 27.51 -26.60 -10.14
N ASP A 410 26.64 -25.75 -9.60
CA ASP A 410 26.11 -24.56 -10.26
C ASP A 410 26.94 -23.29 -9.95
N VAL A 411 27.96 -23.39 -9.07
CA VAL A 411 28.92 -22.33 -8.66
C VAL A 411 30.34 -22.76 -8.97
#